data_AF-L8DNR3-F1
#
_entry.id   AF-L8DNR3-F1
#
_cell.length_a   1.000
_cell.length_b   1.000
_cell.length_c   1.000
_cell.angle_alpha   90.00
_cell.angle_beta   90.00
_cell.angle_gamma   90.00
#
_symmetry.space_group_name_H-M   'P 1'
#
loop_
_entity.id
_entity.type
_entity.pdbx_description
1 polymer ?
#
loop_
_entity_poly.entity_id
_entity_poly.type
_entity_poly.pdbx_seq_one_letter_code
_entity_poly.pdbx_strand_id
1 'polypeptide(L)'
;MALPLSGVRVLELGNYIAAPTAARMLADFGAEVIKVERPGTGDELRNWRLYSGTTSMLYRTINRNKKSIVLDLRTEQGRKDVVDLAAKCDIVLENFRPGTLEKWGISPEVLSAANPELIITRISAFGQTGPMSQRPGFAAVAEAYGGFRNLVGDPDRPPVRVGVSIGDSIAGLYAAFGCVMALFQRQALRAAQAPDQQSPLPLAQRSIDVALNESILSMMESLIPDYLAYGVERERTGGRMEGIAP
;
A
#
# COMPACT_ATOMS: atom_id res chain seq x y z
N MET A 1 20.74 17.77 -9.97
CA MET A 1 20.01 17.99 -8.71
C MET A 1 19.62 16.64 -8.14
N ALA A 2 19.73 16.44 -6.82
CA ALA A 2 19.22 15.23 -6.17
C ALA A 2 17.69 15.23 -6.18
N LEU A 3 17.06 14.07 -6.42
CA LEU A 3 15.60 13.90 -6.33
C LEU A 3 15.14 13.91 -4.86
N PRO A 4 13.86 14.22 -4.56
CA PRO A 4 13.38 14.44 -3.19
C PRO A 4 13.60 13.27 -2.20
N LEU A 5 13.59 12.02 -2.67
CA LEU A 5 13.81 10.82 -1.85
C LEU A 5 15.18 10.18 -2.11
N SER A 6 16.13 10.93 -2.68
CA SER A 6 17.50 10.44 -2.85
C SER A 6 18.10 10.06 -1.50
N GLY A 7 18.66 8.85 -1.41
CA GLY A 7 19.23 8.30 -0.17
C GLY A 7 18.23 7.53 0.69
N VAL A 8 16.93 7.55 0.37
CA VAL A 8 15.93 6.68 1.00
C VAL A 8 15.99 5.30 0.37
N ARG A 9 16.02 4.24 1.20
CA ARG A 9 16.00 2.86 0.74
C ARG A 9 14.75 2.13 1.21
N VAL A 10 14.08 1.44 0.28
CA VAL A 10 12.79 0.78 0.49
C VAL A 10 12.90 -0.69 0.16
N LEU A 11 12.44 -1.55 1.06
CA LEU A 11 12.27 -2.97 0.83
C LEU A 11 10.80 -3.28 0.57
N GLU A 12 10.48 -3.67 -0.66
CA GLU A 12 9.12 -4.05 -1.05
C GLU A 12 8.97 -5.57 -1.02
N LEU A 13 8.19 -6.08 -0.06
CA LEU A 13 7.82 -7.48 0.04
C LEU A 13 6.48 -7.78 -0.65
N GLY A 14 5.69 -6.73 -0.94
CA GLY A 14 4.36 -6.87 -1.49
C GLY A 14 4.30 -7.38 -2.93
N ASN A 15 3.14 -7.92 -3.30
CA ASN A 15 2.82 -8.42 -4.63
C ASN A 15 1.59 -7.72 -5.22
N TYR A 16 1.30 -7.98 -6.50
CA TYR A 16 0.16 -7.39 -7.21
C TYR A 16 0.28 -5.86 -7.38
N ILE A 17 -0.62 -5.06 -6.79
CA ILE A 17 -0.82 -3.67 -7.21
C ILE A 17 -0.65 -2.68 -6.06
N ALA A 18 -1.27 -2.85 -4.89
CA ALA A 18 -1.29 -1.80 -3.86
C ALA A 18 0.09 -1.42 -3.31
N ALA A 19 0.81 -2.35 -2.69
CA ALA A 19 2.17 -2.10 -2.20
C ALA A 19 3.16 -1.77 -3.34
N PRO A 20 3.13 -2.49 -4.49
CA PRO A 20 3.92 -2.12 -5.65
C PRO A 20 3.63 -0.69 -6.18
N THR A 21 2.40 -0.20 -6.09
CA THR A 21 2.05 1.19 -6.45
C THR A 21 2.68 2.19 -5.50
N ALA A 22 2.61 1.95 -4.19
CA ALA A 22 3.24 2.80 -3.19
C ALA A 22 4.74 2.90 -3.40
N ALA A 23 5.41 1.74 -3.52
CA ALA A 23 6.85 1.67 -3.73
C ALA A 23 7.28 2.33 -5.04
N ARG A 24 6.51 2.17 -6.13
CA ARG A 24 6.76 2.88 -7.40
C ARG A 24 6.73 4.40 -7.22
N MET A 25 5.77 4.93 -6.47
CA MET A 25 5.70 6.36 -6.21
C MET A 25 6.96 6.84 -5.50
N LEU A 26 7.44 6.11 -4.50
CA LEU A 26 8.69 6.43 -3.82
C LEU A 26 9.90 6.34 -4.78
N ALA A 27 9.97 5.31 -5.63
CA ALA A 27 11.02 5.14 -6.64
C ALA A 27 11.04 6.28 -7.67
N ASP A 28 9.87 6.70 -8.16
CA ASP A 28 9.72 7.81 -9.12
C ASP A 28 10.27 9.13 -8.55
N PHE A 29 10.30 9.30 -7.22
CA PHE A 29 10.90 10.44 -6.52
C PHE A 29 12.33 10.20 -6.01
N GLY A 30 12.98 9.10 -6.44
CA GLY A 30 14.41 8.86 -6.23
C GLY A 30 14.79 7.90 -5.11
N ALA A 31 13.83 7.25 -4.45
CA ALA A 31 14.14 6.21 -3.48
C ALA A 31 14.73 4.96 -4.17
N GLU A 32 15.72 4.32 -3.54
CA GLU A 32 16.17 2.99 -3.96
C GLU A 32 15.17 1.94 -3.49
N VAL A 33 14.37 1.42 -4.42
CA VAL A 33 13.42 0.34 -4.12
C VAL A 33 13.98 -1.01 -4.51
N ILE A 34 14.00 -1.93 -3.56
CA ILE A 34 14.37 -3.34 -3.76
C ILE A 34 13.12 -4.18 -3.56
N LYS A 35 12.63 -4.75 -4.66
CA LYS A 35 11.49 -5.66 -4.66
C LYS A 35 11.97 -7.09 -4.43
N VAL A 36 11.42 -7.73 -3.41
CA VAL A 36 11.60 -9.15 -3.15
C VAL A 36 10.56 -9.94 -3.92
N GLU A 37 11.02 -10.93 -4.67
CA GLU A 37 10.20 -11.75 -5.54
C GLU A 37 10.38 -13.23 -5.25
N ARG A 38 9.32 -14.02 -5.53
CA ARG A 38 9.34 -15.46 -5.25
C ARG A 38 10.18 -16.21 -6.28
N PRO A 39 10.89 -17.28 -5.89
CA PRO A 39 11.60 -18.13 -6.83
C PRO A 39 10.68 -18.71 -7.91
N GLY A 40 11.19 -18.80 -9.14
CA GLY A 40 10.51 -19.40 -10.29
C GLY A 40 9.43 -18.52 -10.92
N THR A 41 8.53 -17.91 -10.12
CA THR A 41 7.38 -17.17 -10.64
C THR A 41 7.54 -15.65 -10.59
N GLY A 42 8.28 -15.14 -9.61
CA GLY A 42 8.28 -13.73 -9.26
C GLY A 42 6.92 -13.23 -8.76
N ASP A 43 6.65 -11.94 -8.97
CA ASP A 43 5.32 -11.33 -8.77
C ASP A 43 4.30 -11.84 -9.80
N GLU A 44 3.10 -12.21 -9.36
CA GLU A 44 2.00 -12.65 -10.23
C GLU A 44 1.66 -11.65 -11.33
N LEU A 45 1.88 -10.36 -11.07
CA LEU A 45 1.63 -9.30 -12.03
C LEU A 45 2.50 -9.42 -13.29
N ARG A 46 3.64 -10.13 -13.23
CA ARG A 46 4.51 -10.41 -14.40
C ARG A 46 3.77 -11.12 -15.53
N ASN A 47 2.77 -11.95 -15.21
CA ASN A 47 1.99 -12.69 -16.20
C ASN A 47 0.55 -12.15 -16.37
N TRP A 48 0.17 -11.14 -15.60
CA TRP A 48 -1.20 -10.65 -15.56
C TRP A 48 -1.55 -9.86 -16.82
N ARG A 49 -2.62 -10.26 -17.54
CA ARG A 49 -2.99 -9.67 -18.84
C ARG A 49 -1.80 -9.61 -19.80
N LEU A 50 -0.98 -10.66 -19.81
CA LEU A 50 0.12 -10.80 -20.75
C LEU A 50 -0.43 -11.17 -22.12
N TYR A 51 -0.46 -10.20 -23.03
CA TYR A 51 -0.93 -10.42 -24.41
C TYR A 51 0.19 -10.91 -25.34
N SER A 52 1.43 -10.49 -25.09
CA SER A 52 2.62 -10.84 -25.88
C SER A 52 3.91 -10.56 -25.09
N GLY A 53 5.02 -11.19 -25.48
CA GLY A 53 6.32 -11.10 -24.80
C GLY A 53 6.40 -11.97 -23.54
N THR A 54 7.40 -11.70 -22.69
CA THR A 54 7.68 -12.49 -21.47
C THR A 54 7.26 -11.82 -20.17
N THR A 55 6.77 -10.57 -20.21
CA THR A 55 6.39 -9.82 -19.01
C THR A 55 5.31 -8.80 -19.33
N SER A 56 4.27 -8.78 -18.50
CA SER A 56 3.13 -7.88 -18.59
C SER A 56 3.53 -6.42 -18.61
N MET A 57 2.89 -5.64 -19.46
CA MET A 57 3.04 -4.18 -19.45
C MET A 57 2.55 -3.58 -18.13
N LEU A 58 1.55 -4.17 -17.47
CA LEU A 58 1.10 -3.72 -16.16
C LEU A 58 2.21 -3.87 -15.10
N TYR A 59 2.93 -5.00 -15.11
CA TYR A 59 4.11 -5.18 -14.28
C TYR A 59 5.17 -4.12 -14.57
N ARG A 60 5.50 -3.88 -15.85
CA ARG A 60 6.49 -2.87 -16.23
C ARG A 60 6.09 -1.46 -15.78
N THR A 61 4.81 -1.11 -15.89
CA THR A 61 4.29 0.19 -15.45
C THR A 61 4.41 0.37 -13.94
N ILE A 62 4.02 -0.64 -13.16
CA ILE A 62 3.96 -0.56 -11.69
C ILE A 62 5.34 -0.82 -11.05
N ASN A 63 6.25 -1.54 -11.72
CA ASN A 63 7.55 -1.92 -11.14
C ASN A 63 8.76 -1.25 -11.81
N ARG A 64 8.55 -0.21 -12.62
CA ARG A 64 9.65 0.65 -13.10
C ARG A 64 10.45 1.24 -11.95
N ASN A 65 11.71 1.59 -12.22
CA ASN A 65 12.66 2.19 -11.27
C ASN A 65 13.04 1.32 -10.06
N LYS A 66 12.55 0.08 -9.97
CA LYS A 66 12.87 -0.86 -8.88
C LYS A 66 13.99 -1.81 -9.27
N LYS A 67 14.80 -2.18 -8.28
CA LYS A 67 15.66 -3.39 -8.33
C LYS A 67 14.81 -4.60 -7.93
N SER A 68 15.15 -5.76 -8.46
CA SER A 68 14.48 -7.03 -8.13
C SER A 68 15.49 -8.03 -7.60
N ILE A 69 15.13 -8.70 -6.52
CA ILE A 69 15.89 -9.82 -5.95
C ILE A 69 14.93 -10.98 -5.68
N VAL A 70 15.44 -12.21 -5.80
CA VAL A 70 14.65 -13.41 -5.53
C VAL A 70 15.03 -13.93 -4.14
N LEU A 71 14.06 -13.99 -3.21
CA LEU A 71 14.22 -14.60 -1.89
C LEU A 71 12.99 -15.45 -1.55
N ASP A 72 13.21 -16.62 -0.95
CA ASP A 72 12.12 -17.49 -0.51
C ASP A 72 11.78 -17.28 0.97
N LEU A 73 10.73 -16.52 1.24
CA LEU A 73 10.20 -16.25 2.59
C LEU A 73 9.66 -17.50 3.31
N ARG A 74 9.50 -18.63 2.61
CA ARG A 74 9.12 -19.91 3.22
C ARG A 74 10.31 -20.59 3.91
N THR A 75 11.53 -20.27 3.48
CA THR A 75 12.76 -20.81 4.06
C THR A 75 13.26 -19.94 5.21
N GLU A 76 13.97 -20.54 6.16
CA GLU A 76 14.60 -19.78 7.25
C GLU A 76 15.64 -18.78 6.72
N GLN A 77 16.46 -19.19 5.75
CA GLN A 77 17.47 -18.34 5.15
C GLN A 77 16.85 -17.12 4.45
N GLY A 78 15.83 -17.30 3.62
CA GLY A 78 15.21 -16.19 2.91
C GLY A 78 14.53 -15.19 3.85
N ARG A 79 14.00 -15.65 4.99
CA ARG A 79 13.48 -14.76 6.04
C ARG A 79 14.59 -13.98 6.72
N LYS A 80 15.70 -14.64 7.08
CA LYS A 80 16.88 -13.99 7.64
C LYS A 80 17.43 -12.92 6.69
N ASP A 81 17.57 -13.25 5.41
CA ASP A 81 18.05 -12.31 4.38
C ASP A 81 17.15 -11.08 4.27
N VAL A 82 15.83 -11.24 4.41
CA VAL A 82 14.89 -10.10 4.45
C VAL A 82 15.06 -9.24 5.69
N VAL A 83 15.26 -9.84 6.88
CA VAL A 83 15.53 -9.07 8.11
C VAL A 83 16.85 -8.31 7.99
N ASP A 84 17.91 -8.96 7.49
CA ASP A 84 19.23 -8.37 7.29
C ASP A 84 19.21 -7.23 6.25
N LEU A 85 18.35 -7.34 5.24
CA LEU A 85 18.15 -6.29 4.25
C LEU A 85 17.31 -5.13 4.82
N ALA A 86 16.22 -5.43 5.54
CA ALA A 86 15.38 -4.44 6.21
C ALA A 86 16.17 -3.61 7.23
N ALA A 87 17.17 -4.22 7.88
CA ALA A 87 18.08 -3.53 8.79
C ALA A 87 18.84 -2.36 8.14
N LYS A 88 18.93 -2.36 6.80
CA LYS A 88 19.64 -1.35 5.98
C LYS A 88 18.68 -0.47 5.18
N CYS A 89 17.38 -0.59 5.42
CA CYS A 89 16.33 0.16 4.73
C CYS A 89 15.68 1.19 5.67
N ASP A 90 15.08 2.21 5.08
CA ASP A 90 14.25 3.19 5.79
C ASP A 90 12.80 2.72 5.89
N ILE A 91 12.32 2.00 4.89
CA ILE A 91 10.92 1.57 4.78
C ILE A 91 10.86 0.09 4.38
N VAL A 92 9.97 -0.66 5.02
CA VAL A 92 9.44 -1.94 4.51
C VAL A 92 7.98 -1.75 4.08
N LEU A 93 7.65 -2.22 2.88
CA LEU A 93 6.30 -2.19 2.31
C LEU A 93 5.80 -3.60 2.03
N GLU A 94 4.63 -3.94 2.55
CA GLU A 94 4.01 -5.26 2.38
C GLU A 94 2.48 -5.15 2.24
N ASN A 95 1.88 -6.14 1.60
CA ASN A 95 0.42 -6.22 1.46
C ASN A 95 -0.13 -7.64 1.62
N PHE A 96 0.44 -8.39 2.55
CA PHE A 96 -0.04 -9.70 2.94
C PHE A 96 -1.27 -9.59 3.84
N ARG A 97 -1.94 -10.72 4.06
CA ARG A 97 -3.03 -10.77 5.03
C ARG A 97 -2.47 -10.52 6.44
N PRO A 98 -3.19 -9.80 7.32
CA PRO A 98 -2.78 -9.61 8.71
C PRO A 98 -2.40 -10.94 9.38
N GLY A 99 -1.30 -10.94 10.13
CA GLY A 99 -0.75 -12.14 10.76
C GLY A 99 0.21 -12.96 9.88
N THR A 100 0.38 -12.64 8.59
CA THR A 100 1.27 -13.42 7.70
C THR A 100 2.74 -13.22 8.05
N LEU A 101 3.19 -11.98 8.26
CA LEU A 101 4.57 -11.68 8.66
C LEU A 101 4.91 -12.32 10.00
N GLU A 102 3.96 -12.28 10.94
CA GLU A 102 4.06 -12.86 12.26
C GLU A 102 4.22 -14.40 12.18
N LYS A 103 3.42 -15.08 11.36
CA LYS A 103 3.56 -16.52 11.09
C LYS A 103 4.89 -16.88 10.44
N TRP A 104 5.45 -15.96 9.67
CA TRP A 104 6.78 -16.10 9.10
C TRP A 104 7.88 -15.65 10.06
N GLY A 105 7.60 -15.21 11.29
CA GLY A 105 8.65 -14.77 12.23
C GLY A 105 9.40 -13.51 11.77
N ILE A 106 8.78 -12.70 10.91
CA ILE A 106 9.29 -11.40 10.43
C ILE A 106 8.32 -10.29 10.81
N SER A 107 7.77 -10.36 12.03
CA SER A 107 6.79 -9.42 12.55
C SER A 107 7.34 -7.99 12.63
N PRO A 108 6.47 -6.97 12.79
CA PRO A 108 6.91 -5.59 12.99
C PRO A 108 7.91 -5.44 14.15
N GLU A 109 7.77 -6.21 15.23
CA GLU A 109 8.67 -6.21 16.38
C GLU A 109 10.04 -6.77 16.01
N VAL A 110 10.10 -7.86 15.24
CA VAL A 110 11.36 -8.46 14.76
C VAL A 110 12.08 -7.48 13.84
N LEU A 111 11.37 -6.88 12.89
CA LEU A 111 11.93 -5.88 11.97
C LEU A 111 12.40 -4.63 12.73
N SER A 112 11.63 -4.19 13.74
CA SER A 112 11.99 -3.07 14.61
C SER A 112 13.21 -3.36 15.50
N ALA A 113 13.38 -4.60 15.96
CA ALA A 113 14.56 -4.98 16.73
C ALA A 113 15.82 -4.94 15.87
N ALA A 114 15.71 -5.31 14.58
CA ALA A 114 16.81 -5.21 13.62
C ALA A 114 17.11 -3.76 13.20
N ASN A 115 16.09 -2.91 13.11
CA ASN A 115 16.24 -1.48 12.84
C ASN A 115 15.16 -0.65 13.58
N PRO A 116 15.52 0.01 14.70
CA PRO A 116 14.61 0.84 15.49
C PRO A 116 14.08 2.09 14.77
N GLU A 117 14.67 2.46 13.63
CA GLU A 117 14.25 3.62 12.82
C GLU A 117 13.41 3.24 11.60
N LEU A 118 13.14 1.93 11.42
CA LEU A 118 12.44 1.40 10.26
C LEU A 118 10.96 1.79 10.26
N ILE A 119 10.49 2.33 9.14
CA ILE A 119 9.06 2.57 8.89
C ILE A 119 8.48 1.30 8.28
N ILE A 120 7.38 0.81 8.86
CA ILE A 120 6.74 -0.44 8.43
C ILE A 120 5.36 -0.09 7.90
N THR A 121 5.15 -0.26 6.60
CA THR A 121 3.87 0.05 5.95
C THR A 121 3.21 -1.22 5.46
N ARG A 122 1.97 -1.44 5.92
CA ARG A 122 1.20 -2.65 5.71
C ARG A 122 -0.13 -2.30 5.05
N ILE A 123 -0.45 -2.97 3.95
CA ILE A 123 -1.69 -2.73 3.21
C ILE A 123 -2.54 -4.00 3.20
N SER A 124 -3.79 -3.92 3.65
CA SER A 124 -4.68 -5.08 3.62
C SER A 124 -6.12 -4.69 3.30
N ALA A 125 -7.00 -5.68 3.11
CA ALA A 125 -8.38 -5.43 2.71
C ALA A 125 -9.15 -4.56 3.73
N PHE A 126 -8.96 -4.85 5.02
CA PHE A 126 -9.73 -4.28 6.14
C PHE A 126 -8.84 -3.77 7.28
N GLY A 127 -7.56 -3.52 7.01
CA GLY A 127 -6.58 -3.07 8.02
C GLY A 127 -6.03 -4.21 8.88
N GLN A 128 -5.01 -3.90 9.68
CA GLN A 128 -4.43 -4.84 10.65
C GLN A 128 -5.29 -5.01 11.91
N THR A 129 -6.28 -4.14 12.13
CA THR A 129 -7.10 -4.10 13.35
C THR A 129 -8.60 -4.22 13.07
N GLY A 130 -9.40 -4.37 14.13
CA GLY A 130 -10.85 -4.49 14.03
C GLY A 130 -11.36 -5.88 13.64
N PRO A 131 -12.70 -6.09 13.70
CA PRO A 131 -13.33 -7.41 13.58
C PRO A 131 -13.21 -8.02 12.18
N MET A 132 -12.90 -7.22 11.16
CA MET A 132 -12.78 -7.66 9.78
C MET A 132 -11.33 -7.87 9.32
N SER A 133 -10.32 -7.54 10.13
CA SER A 133 -8.89 -7.63 9.77
C SER A 133 -8.48 -8.98 9.18
N GLN A 134 -9.02 -10.08 9.70
CA GLN A 134 -8.71 -11.43 9.23
C GLN A 134 -9.44 -11.84 7.95
N ARG A 135 -10.39 -11.03 7.45
CA ARG A 135 -11.14 -11.36 6.24
C ARG A 135 -10.27 -11.19 4.99
N PRO A 136 -10.34 -12.14 4.05
CA PRO A 136 -9.68 -11.98 2.77
C PRO A 136 -10.36 -10.87 1.95
N GLY A 137 -9.58 -10.14 1.17
CA GLY A 137 -10.13 -9.20 0.20
C GLY A 137 -9.06 -8.69 -0.77
N PHE A 138 -9.53 -8.35 -1.96
CA PHE A 138 -8.79 -7.57 -2.95
C PHE A 138 -9.52 -6.24 -3.14
N ALA A 139 -8.94 -5.32 -3.92
CA ALA A 139 -9.57 -4.04 -4.25
C ALA A 139 -11.04 -4.18 -4.66
N ALA A 140 -11.41 -5.22 -5.41
CA ALA A 140 -12.79 -5.44 -5.81
C ALA A 140 -13.78 -5.57 -4.64
N VAL A 141 -13.38 -6.23 -3.55
CA VAL A 141 -14.21 -6.37 -2.33
C VAL A 141 -14.25 -5.06 -1.58
N ALA A 142 -13.10 -4.39 -1.45
CA ALA A 142 -13.00 -3.10 -0.77
C ALA A 142 -13.79 -1.99 -1.47
N GLU A 143 -13.79 -1.96 -2.82
CA GLU A 143 -14.59 -1.04 -3.64
C GLU A 143 -16.10 -1.23 -3.41
N ALA A 144 -16.54 -2.48 -3.27
CA ALA A 144 -17.94 -2.78 -2.97
C ALA A 144 -18.28 -2.36 -1.54
N TYR A 145 -17.44 -2.74 -0.58
CA TYR A 145 -17.67 -2.49 0.83
C TYR A 145 -17.60 -1.01 1.20
N GLY A 146 -16.68 -0.26 0.59
CA GLY A 146 -16.53 1.18 0.78
C GLY A 146 -17.56 2.03 0.05
N GLY A 147 -18.56 1.43 -0.60
CA GLY A 147 -19.67 2.14 -1.26
C GLY A 147 -19.41 2.61 -2.69
N PHE A 148 -18.15 2.65 -3.12
CA PHE A 148 -17.76 3.20 -4.43
C PHE A 148 -18.50 2.56 -5.60
N ARG A 149 -18.69 1.24 -5.58
CA ARG A 149 -19.41 0.57 -6.67
C ARG A 149 -20.85 1.02 -6.80
N ASN A 150 -21.52 1.36 -5.69
CA ASN A 150 -22.93 1.76 -5.71
C ASN A 150 -23.17 3.00 -6.58
N LEU A 151 -22.14 3.82 -6.77
CA LEU A 151 -22.15 5.08 -7.49
C LEU A 151 -21.75 4.95 -8.96
N VAL A 152 -21.29 3.77 -9.41
CA VAL A 152 -20.75 3.59 -10.76
C VAL A 152 -21.71 2.78 -11.61
N GLY A 153 -22.09 3.35 -12.75
CA GLY A 153 -22.93 2.70 -13.76
C GLY A 153 -24.28 3.40 -13.95
N ASP A 154 -25.12 2.81 -14.78
CA ASP A 154 -26.48 3.32 -15.02
C ASP A 154 -27.44 2.88 -13.89
N PRO A 155 -28.40 3.73 -13.50
CA PRO A 155 -29.32 3.45 -12.39
C PRO A 155 -30.18 2.20 -12.62
N ASP A 156 -30.57 1.94 -13.87
CA ASP A 156 -31.40 0.82 -14.29
C ASP A 156 -30.65 -0.53 -14.38
N ARG A 157 -29.35 -0.55 -14.04
CA ARG A 157 -28.48 -1.73 -14.14
C ARG A 157 -27.79 -2.03 -12.81
N PRO A 158 -27.31 -3.28 -12.62
CA PRO A 158 -26.47 -3.61 -11.48
C PRO A 158 -25.21 -2.73 -11.43
N PRO A 159 -24.72 -2.39 -10.22
CA PRO A 159 -23.52 -1.58 -10.08
C PRO A 159 -22.30 -2.23 -10.76
N VAL A 160 -21.45 -1.41 -11.37
CA VAL A 160 -20.27 -1.89 -12.09
C VAL A 160 -18.97 -1.52 -11.38
N ARG A 161 -17.85 -2.02 -11.91
CA ARG A 161 -16.50 -1.68 -11.44
C ARG A 161 -15.79 -0.82 -12.47
N VAL A 162 -14.87 0.02 -12.01
CA VAL A 162 -13.94 0.73 -12.89
C VAL A 162 -13.02 -0.27 -13.58
N GLY A 163 -12.65 0.00 -14.85
CA GLY A 163 -11.83 -0.87 -15.69
C GLY A 163 -10.36 -1.03 -15.28
N VAL A 164 -9.94 -0.32 -14.22
CA VAL A 164 -8.60 -0.36 -13.64
C VAL A 164 -8.67 -0.71 -12.15
N SER A 165 -7.54 -1.08 -11.56
CA SER A 165 -7.45 -1.42 -10.13
C SER A 165 -7.38 -0.16 -9.27
N ILE A 166 -8.46 0.62 -9.27
CA ILE A 166 -8.50 1.94 -8.65
C ILE A 166 -8.37 1.84 -7.12
N GLY A 167 -9.00 0.85 -6.47
CA GLY A 167 -8.88 0.68 -5.02
C GLY A 167 -7.45 0.36 -4.56
N ASP A 168 -6.74 -0.51 -5.29
CA ASP A 168 -5.33 -0.77 -5.01
C ASP A 168 -4.47 0.49 -5.21
N SER A 169 -4.81 1.30 -6.22
CA SER A 169 -4.04 2.50 -6.55
C SER A 169 -4.22 3.60 -5.50
N ILE A 170 -5.45 3.80 -5.00
CA ILE A 170 -5.75 4.75 -3.92
C ILE A 170 -5.10 4.31 -2.60
N ALA A 171 -5.19 3.02 -2.23
CA ALA A 171 -4.49 2.53 -1.04
C ALA A 171 -2.96 2.65 -1.19
N GLY A 172 -2.42 2.39 -2.39
CA GLY A 172 -1.00 2.64 -2.68
C GLY A 172 -0.60 4.11 -2.50
N LEU A 173 -1.47 5.05 -2.89
CA LEU A 173 -1.27 6.48 -2.67
C LEU A 173 -1.25 6.82 -1.17
N TYR A 174 -2.22 6.33 -0.39
CA TYR A 174 -2.24 6.51 1.06
C TYR A 174 -1.00 5.92 1.74
N ALA A 175 -0.56 4.74 1.31
CA ALA A 175 0.64 4.09 1.83
C ALA A 175 1.92 4.90 1.52
N ALA A 176 2.07 5.38 0.29
CA ALA A 176 3.20 6.24 -0.08
C ALA A 176 3.17 7.57 0.69
N PHE A 177 1.98 8.19 0.84
CA PHE A 177 1.82 9.41 1.62
C PHE A 177 2.19 9.18 3.09
N GLY A 178 1.70 8.10 3.70
CA GLY A 178 2.06 7.72 5.07
C GLY A 178 3.55 7.45 5.25
N CYS A 179 4.21 6.80 4.29
CA CYS A 179 5.67 6.63 4.28
C CYS A 179 6.39 7.99 4.31
N VAL A 180 5.98 8.93 3.44
CA VAL A 180 6.58 10.27 3.37
C VAL A 180 6.33 11.06 4.66
N MET A 181 5.13 10.97 5.24
CA MET A 181 4.82 11.61 6.52
C MET A 181 5.66 11.05 7.66
N ALA A 182 5.86 9.73 7.72
CA ALA A 182 6.71 9.11 8.73
C ALA A 182 8.20 9.49 8.56
N LEU A 183 8.70 9.56 7.31
CA LEU A 183 10.04 10.07 7.02
C LEU A 183 10.19 11.53 7.44
N PHE A 184 9.19 12.36 7.14
CA PHE A 184 9.16 13.77 7.52
C PHE A 184 9.16 13.95 9.04
N GLN A 185 8.32 13.19 9.76
CA GLN A 185 8.27 13.22 11.22
C GLN A 185 9.61 12.80 11.84
N ARG A 186 10.23 11.73 11.32
CA ARG A 186 11.56 11.27 11.75
C ARG A 186 12.61 12.36 11.58
N GLN A 187 12.60 13.06 10.44
CA GLN A 187 13.53 14.16 10.17
C GLN A 187 13.27 15.37 11.09
N ALA A 188 12.01 15.74 11.30
CA ALA A 188 11.63 16.83 12.20
C ALA A 188 12.06 16.54 13.65
N LEU A 189 11.88 15.29 14.12
CA LEU A 189 12.33 14.87 15.45
C LEU A 189 13.85 14.98 15.59
N ARG A 190 14.61 14.51 14.59
CA ARG A 190 16.07 14.62 14.56
C ARG A 190 16.57 16.07 14.57
N ALA A 191 15.83 16.99 13.94
CA ALA A 191 16.16 18.41 13.95
C ALA A 191 15.85 19.08 15.30
N ALA A 192 14.89 18.56 16.06
CA ALA A 192 14.51 19.09 17.37
C ALA A 192 15.35 18.54 18.53
N GLN A 193 15.97 17.37 18.36
CA GLN A 193 16.77 16.70 19.39
C GLN A 193 18.27 16.96 19.20
N ALA A 194 18.99 17.07 20.32
CA ALA A 194 20.45 17.08 20.28
C ALA A 194 20.98 15.73 19.72
N PRO A 195 22.10 15.70 18.97
CA PRO A 195 22.61 14.48 18.33
C PRO A 195 22.83 13.30 19.28
N ASP A 196 23.16 13.59 20.55
CA ASP A 196 23.41 12.63 21.62
C ASP A 196 22.13 12.12 22.32
N GLN A 197 20.97 12.72 22.01
CA GLN A 197 19.68 12.40 22.63
C GLN A 197 18.64 11.86 21.63
N GLN A 198 19.09 11.48 20.43
CA GLN A 198 18.20 10.97 19.40
C GLN A 198 17.55 9.66 19.85
N SER A 199 16.23 9.69 19.97
CA SER A 199 15.43 8.50 20.28
C SER A 199 14.51 8.17 19.11
N PRO A 200 14.40 6.89 18.74
CA PRO A 200 13.51 6.49 17.65
C PRO A 200 12.05 6.76 17.98
N LEU A 201 11.26 7.00 16.93
CA LEU A 201 9.80 7.03 17.09
C LEU A 201 9.30 5.68 17.62
N PRO A 202 8.32 5.66 18.54
CA PRO A 202 7.68 4.42 18.96
C PRO A 202 7.16 3.64 17.76
N LEU A 203 7.26 2.30 17.80
CA LEU A 203 6.87 1.43 16.68
C LEU A 203 5.46 1.75 16.15
N ALA A 204 4.50 2.02 17.03
CA ALA A 204 3.14 2.39 16.65
C ALA A 204 3.05 3.67 15.80
N GLN A 205 3.96 4.64 15.98
CA GLN A 205 3.97 5.90 15.23
C GLN A 205 4.67 5.78 13.87
N ARG A 206 5.49 4.75 13.67
CA ARG A 206 6.16 4.44 12.39
C ARG A 206 5.65 3.16 11.74
N SER A 207 4.50 2.66 12.21
CA SER A 207 3.74 1.59 11.59
C SER A 207 2.54 2.21 10.87
N ILE A 208 2.55 2.16 9.54
CA ILE A 208 1.48 2.69 8.70
C ILE A 208 0.57 1.54 8.30
N ASP A 209 -0.66 1.53 8.80
CA ASP A 209 -1.70 0.58 8.42
C ASP A 209 -2.65 1.23 7.41
N VAL A 210 -2.76 0.63 6.23
CA VAL A 210 -3.67 1.10 5.18
C VAL A 210 -4.68 0.00 4.86
N ALA A 211 -5.94 0.28 5.14
CA ALA A 211 -7.04 -0.56 4.76
C ALA A 211 -7.60 -0.15 3.38
N LEU A 212 -7.76 -1.10 2.46
CA LEU A 212 -8.32 -0.85 1.13
C LEU A 212 -9.75 -0.29 1.23
N ASN A 213 -10.58 -0.84 2.11
CA ASN A 213 -11.96 -0.39 2.29
C ASN A 213 -12.03 1.05 2.83
N GLU A 214 -11.17 1.43 3.77
CA GLU A 214 -11.12 2.79 4.32
C GLU A 214 -10.56 3.77 3.31
N SER A 215 -9.56 3.35 2.52
CA SER A 215 -9.03 4.12 1.40
C SER A 215 -10.12 4.42 0.38
N ILE A 216 -10.98 3.46 0.07
CA ILE A 216 -12.15 3.70 -0.78
C ILE A 216 -13.16 4.61 -0.08
N LEU A 217 -13.50 4.33 1.17
CA LEU A 217 -14.49 5.09 1.93
C LEU A 217 -14.15 6.58 2.02
N SER A 218 -12.87 6.91 2.15
CA SER A 218 -12.39 8.30 2.18
C SER A 218 -12.66 9.08 0.88
N MET A 219 -12.93 8.39 -0.22
CA MET A 219 -13.29 9.00 -1.52
C MET A 219 -14.80 9.21 -1.66
N MET A 220 -15.59 8.94 -0.61
CA MET A 220 -17.06 9.02 -0.66
C MET A 220 -17.59 10.43 -0.39
N GLU A 221 -16.73 11.45 -0.38
CA GLU A 221 -17.11 12.85 -0.17
C GLU A 221 -18.11 13.04 1.00
N SER A 222 -19.25 13.69 0.75
CA SER A 222 -20.28 13.97 1.75
C SER A 222 -21.37 12.91 1.84
N LEU A 223 -21.24 11.72 1.23
CA LEU A 223 -22.31 10.72 1.23
C LEU A 223 -22.81 10.35 2.63
N ILE A 224 -21.88 10.15 3.57
CA ILE A 224 -22.24 9.83 4.96
C ILE A 224 -22.87 11.04 5.66
N PRO A 225 -22.25 12.24 5.68
CA PRO A 225 -22.88 13.44 6.24
C PRO A 225 -24.26 13.76 5.64
N ASP A 226 -24.44 13.65 4.33
CA ASP A 226 -25.70 13.97 3.63
C ASP A 226 -26.82 13.03 4.06
N TYR A 227 -26.52 11.73 4.18
CA TYR A 227 -27.47 10.74 4.69
C TYR A 227 -27.83 11.01 6.17
N LEU A 228 -26.84 11.25 7.03
CA LEU A 228 -27.09 11.48 8.46
C LEU A 228 -27.84 12.78 8.73
N ALA A 229 -27.56 13.84 7.97
CA ALA A 229 -28.17 15.15 8.17
C ALA A 229 -29.55 15.27 7.50
N TYR A 230 -29.72 14.69 6.32
CA TYR A 230 -30.87 14.96 5.44
C TYR A 230 -31.58 13.71 4.94
N GLY A 231 -31.10 12.50 5.25
CA GLY A 231 -31.64 11.24 4.72
C GLY A 231 -31.43 11.08 3.21
N VAL A 232 -30.51 11.85 2.62
CA VAL A 232 -30.23 11.81 1.18
C VAL A 232 -29.26 10.67 0.89
N GLU A 233 -29.71 9.72 0.07
CA GLU A 233 -28.89 8.62 -0.45
C GLU A 233 -28.57 8.91 -1.92
N ARG A 234 -27.30 9.20 -2.24
CA ARG A 234 -26.89 9.37 -3.64
C ARG A 234 -26.76 8.03 -4.32
N GLU A 235 -27.30 7.94 -5.52
CA GLU A 235 -27.27 6.76 -6.37
C GLU A 235 -26.41 6.99 -7.62
N ARG A 236 -26.10 5.92 -8.33
CA ARG A 236 -25.44 6.00 -9.64
C ARG A 236 -26.35 6.65 -10.68
N THR A 237 -25.82 7.61 -11.42
CA THR A 237 -26.57 8.42 -12.41
C THR A 237 -26.03 8.28 -13.84
N GLY A 238 -25.22 7.26 -14.10
CA GLY A 238 -24.52 7.06 -15.37
C GLY A 238 -23.38 8.06 -15.55
N GLY A 239 -23.27 8.65 -16.74
CA GLY A 239 -22.26 9.68 -17.06
C GLY A 239 -22.60 11.09 -16.59
N ARG A 240 -23.72 11.26 -15.85
CA ARG A 240 -24.18 12.56 -15.34
C ARG A 240 -23.60 12.83 -13.95
N MET A 241 -23.50 14.10 -13.60
CA MET A 241 -23.23 14.52 -12.23
C MET A 241 -24.43 15.34 -11.75
N GLU A 242 -25.10 14.89 -10.69
CA GLU A 242 -26.32 15.54 -10.22
C GLU A 242 -26.04 16.99 -9.82
N GLY A 243 -26.79 17.93 -10.39
CA GLY A 243 -26.58 19.37 -10.19
C GLY A 243 -25.47 20.01 -11.03
N ILE A 244 -24.72 19.25 -11.83
CA ILE A 244 -23.68 19.75 -12.74
C ILE A 244 -23.99 19.28 -14.16
N ALA A 245 -24.42 20.21 -15.02
CA ALA A 245 -24.80 19.95 -16.40
C ALA A 245 -23.58 20.04 -17.35
N PRO A 246 -23.59 19.35 -18.50
CA PRO A 246 -24.77 18.87 -19.26
C PRO A 246 -25.49 17.65 -18.68
#